data_AF-A0A3M1VNJ2-F1
#
_entry.id   AF-A0A3M1VNJ2-F1
#
_cell.length_a   1.000
_cell.length_b   1.000
_cell.length_c   1.000
_cell.angle_alpha   90.00
_cell.angle_beta   90.00
_cell.angle_gamma   90.00
#
_symmetry.space_group_name_H-M   'P 1'
#
loop_
_entity.id
_entity.type
_entity.pdbx_description
1 polymer ?
#
loop_
_entity_poly.entity_id
_entity_poly.type
_entity_poly.pdbx_seq_one_letter_code
_entity_poly.pdbx_strand_id
1 'polypeptide(L)'
;MMARPEPTPFQRDCMRRIERMLARRGMQAAFGPLRAHPDPTRREPDRSGHLHADLPGPRGVIEVFLYAGEAAFKSGGAWYVFETHRYSGPEALAEAFVAALERSCAGS
;
A
#
# COMPACT_ATOMS: atom_id res chain seq x y z
N MET A 1 -11.00 24.93 9.00
CA MET A 1 -10.64 23.59 9.50
C MET A 1 -10.71 22.64 8.31
N MET A 2 -9.58 22.29 7.71
CA MET A 2 -9.55 21.34 6.58
C MET A 2 -9.86 19.95 7.15
N ALA A 3 -10.90 19.28 6.65
CA ALA A 3 -11.22 17.91 7.05
C ALA A 3 -10.00 17.01 6.77
N ARG A 4 -9.66 16.12 7.72
CA ARG A 4 -8.65 15.10 7.45
C ARG A 4 -9.17 14.24 6.28
N PRO A 5 -8.38 14.03 5.23
CA PRO A 5 -8.82 13.23 4.11
C PRO A 5 -8.98 11.77 4.57
N GLU A 6 -10.16 11.21 4.31
CA GLU A 6 -10.51 9.83 4.64
C GLU A 6 -9.91 8.86 3.61
N PRO A 7 -9.54 7.64 4.02
CA PRO A 7 -9.09 6.61 3.08
C PRO A 7 -10.13 6.32 1.99
N THR A 8 -9.69 6.03 0.77
CA THR A 8 -10.56 5.57 -0.32
C THR A 8 -11.07 4.13 -0.06
N PRO A 9 -12.13 3.67 -0.75
CA PRO A 9 -12.56 2.27 -0.66
C PRO A 9 -11.45 1.27 -1.01
N PHE A 10 -10.64 1.59 -2.02
CA PHE A 10 -9.49 0.78 -2.42
C PHE A 10 -8.43 0.70 -1.30
N GLN A 11 -8.05 1.84 -0.73
CA GLN A 11 -7.11 1.89 0.40
C GLN A 11 -7.61 1.07 1.58
N ARG A 12 -8.90 1.19 1.95
CA ARG A 12 -9.50 0.39 3.02
C ARG A 12 -9.45 -1.10 2.73
N ASP A 13 -9.72 -1.53 1.50
CA ASP A 13 -9.67 -2.95 1.18
C ASP A 13 -8.25 -3.51 1.27
N CYS A 14 -7.27 -2.79 0.73
CA CYS A 14 -5.85 -3.12 0.88
C CYS A 14 -5.43 -3.22 2.36
N MET A 15 -5.81 -2.25 3.20
CA MET A 15 -5.53 -2.28 4.64
C MET A 15 -6.07 -3.55 5.29
N ARG A 16 -7.35 -3.87 5.11
CA ARG A 16 -7.96 -5.07 5.70
C ARG A 16 -7.27 -6.35 5.24
N ARG A 17 -6.90 -6.44 3.95
CA ARG A 17 -6.21 -7.62 3.42
C ARG A 17 -4.80 -7.76 4.00
N ILE A 18 -4.07 -6.65 4.16
CA ILE A 18 -2.77 -6.62 4.84
C ILE A 18 -2.91 -7.01 6.31
N GLU A 19 -3.88 -6.45 7.03
CA GLU A 19 -4.15 -6.79 8.44
C GLU A 19 -4.44 -8.28 8.60
N ARG A 20 -5.29 -8.87 7.74
CA ARG A 20 -5.54 -10.31 7.73
C ARG A 20 -4.29 -11.12 7.41
N MET A 21 -3.47 -10.67 6.46
CA MET A 21 -2.19 -11.32 6.14
C MET A 21 -1.25 -11.33 7.34
N LEU A 22 -1.13 -10.22 8.07
CA LEU A 22 -0.27 -10.10 9.24
C LEU A 22 -0.82 -10.87 10.44
N ALA A 23 -2.13 -10.83 10.67
CA ALA A 23 -2.79 -11.57 11.74
C ALA A 23 -2.55 -13.09 11.61
N ARG A 24 -2.58 -13.63 10.39
CA ARG A 24 -2.21 -15.04 10.09
C ARG A 24 -0.78 -15.39 10.52
N ARG A 25 0.08 -14.39 10.71
CA ARG A 25 1.49 -14.53 11.13
C ARG A 25 1.73 -14.05 12.56
N GLY A 26 0.68 -13.76 13.34
CA GLY A 26 0.82 -13.23 14.70
C GLY A 26 1.35 -11.80 14.77
N MET A 27 1.19 -11.02 13.69
CA MET A 27 1.68 -9.64 13.56
C MET A 27 0.52 -8.65 13.38
N GLN A 28 0.77 -7.37 13.61
CA GLN A 28 -0.18 -6.27 13.35
C GLN A 28 0.47 -5.20 12.47
N ALA A 29 -0.32 -4.61 11.56
CA ALA A 29 0.08 -3.41 10.83
C ALA A 29 -0.33 -2.18 11.64
N ALA A 30 0.52 -1.15 11.63
CA ALA A 30 0.15 0.21 11.99
C ALA A 30 0.19 1.07 10.72
N PHE A 31 -0.99 1.47 10.23
CA PHE A 31 -1.09 2.44 9.13
C PHE A 31 -1.02 3.86 9.69
N GLY A 32 -0.13 4.66 9.14
CA GLY A 32 -0.01 6.08 9.44
C GLY A 32 -1.20 6.89 8.89
N PRO A 33 -1.33 8.17 9.28
CA PRO A 33 -2.37 9.06 8.75
C PRO A 33 -2.22 9.22 7.23
N LEU A 34 -3.31 9.53 6.54
CA LEU A 34 -3.25 9.85 5.11
C LEU A 34 -2.36 11.09 4.90
N ARG A 35 -1.26 10.90 4.19
CA ARG A 35 -0.28 11.95 3.86
C ARG A 35 -0.59 12.46 2.46
N ALA A 36 -1.07 13.69 2.37
CA ALA A 36 -1.18 14.40 1.12
C ALA A 36 0.20 14.95 0.73
N HIS A 37 0.83 14.37 -0.29
CA HIS A 37 1.99 14.95 -0.93
C HIS A 37 1.58 15.44 -2.31
N PRO A 38 1.33 16.75 -2.49
CA PRO A 38 1.24 17.29 -3.82
C PRO A 38 2.64 17.15 -4.45
N ASP A 39 2.78 16.28 -5.45
CA ASP A 39 3.94 16.31 -6.35
C ASP A 39 3.61 17.30 -7.48
N PRO A 40 4.15 18.53 -7.45
CA PRO A 40 3.84 19.53 -8.46
C PRO A 40 4.44 19.20 -9.84
N THR A 41 5.29 18.16 -9.94
CA THR A 41 6.01 17.81 -11.16
C THR A 41 5.36 16.69 -11.97
N ARG A 42 4.44 15.92 -11.37
CA ARG A 42 3.66 14.89 -12.06
C ARG A 42 2.34 15.46 -12.58
N ARG A 43 2.05 15.22 -13.86
CA ARG A 43 0.73 15.51 -14.48
C ARG A 43 -0.37 14.53 -14.04
N GLU A 44 -0.04 13.48 -13.29
CA GLU A 44 -1.00 12.52 -12.78
C GLU A 44 -1.68 13.05 -11.50
N PRO A 45 -3.00 13.29 -11.51
CA PRO A 45 -3.71 13.94 -10.41
C PRO A 45 -3.84 13.10 -9.12
N ASP A 46 -3.44 11.83 -9.14
CA ASP A 46 -3.86 10.81 -8.16
C ASP A 46 -2.95 10.66 -6.93
N ARG A 47 -1.63 10.88 -7.04
CA ARG A 47 -0.71 10.64 -5.91
C ARG A 47 -0.81 11.69 -4.78
N SER A 48 -1.88 12.48 -4.78
CA SER A 48 -2.17 13.58 -3.86
C SER A 48 -2.62 13.13 -2.46
N GLY A 49 -2.63 11.84 -2.15
CA GLY A 49 -2.84 11.31 -0.80
C GLY A 49 -2.49 9.83 -0.70
N HIS A 50 -1.66 9.44 0.28
CA HIS A 50 -1.34 8.03 0.51
C HIS A 50 -1.35 7.64 1.98
N LEU A 51 -1.66 6.37 2.24
CA LEU A 51 -1.37 5.73 3.52
C LEU A 51 0.00 5.08 3.46
N HIS A 52 0.71 5.12 4.59
CA HIS A 52 2.00 4.49 4.75
C HIS A 52 1.97 3.49 5.91
N ALA A 53 2.62 2.34 5.76
CA ALA A 53 2.84 1.40 6.85
C ALA A 53 4.22 0.76 6.73
N ASP A 54 4.88 0.57 7.85
CA ASP A 54 6.12 -0.18 7.95
C ASP A 54 5.82 -1.60 8.42
N LEU A 55 6.18 -2.60 7.62
CA LEU A 55 5.99 -4.00 7.92
C LEU A 55 7.32 -4.70 8.18
N PRO A 56 7.39 -5.66 9.12
CA PRO A 56 8.58 -6.48 9.26
C PRO A 56 8.73 -7.39 8.02
N GLY A 57 9.96 -7.45 7.51
CA GLY A 57 10.36 -8.33 6.44
C GLY A 57 11.68 -9.05 6.74
N PRO A 58 12.00 -10.07 5.94
CA PRO A 58 13.19 -10.92 6.11
C PRO A 58 14.51 -10.16 5.90
N ARG A 59 14.49 -9.03 5.18
CA ARG A 59 15.65 -8.18 4.89
C ARG A 59 15.56 -6.81 5.60
N GLY A 60 14.79 -6.73 6.68
CA GLY A 60 14.49 -5.48 7.39
C GLY A 60 13.07 -4.99 7.12
N VAL A 61 12.86 -3.68 7.18
CA VAL A 61 11.53 -3.07 7.02
C VAL A 61 11.08 -3.11 5.55
N ILE A 62 9.81 -3.42 5.36
CA ILE A 62 9.09 -3.26 4.09
C ILE A 62 8.20 -2.02 4.22
N GLU A 63 8.52 -0.98 3.46
CA GLU A 63 7.74 0.28 3.43
C GLU A 63 6.57 0.08 2.46
N VAL A 64 5.33 0.27 2.92
CA VAL A 64 4.10 0.08 2.12
C VAL A 64 3.40 1.41 1.89
N PHE A 65 3.01 1.69 0.64
CA PHE A 65 2.35 2.92 0.21
C PHE A 65 1.04 2.59 -0.53
N LEU A 66 -0.08 3.14 -0.06
CA LEU A 66 -1.39 2.95 -0.69
C LEU A 66 -1.91 4.31 -1.19
N TYR A 67 -1.97 4.49 -2.50
CA TYR A 67 -2.54 5.67 -3.19
C TYR A 67 -4.00 5.41 -3.59
N ALA A 68 -4.66 6.37 -4.25
CA ALA A 68 -6.06 6.19 -4.65
C ALA A 68 -6.22 5.18 -5.80
N GLY A 69 -5.28 5.16 -6.75
CA GLY A 69 -5.28 4.25 -7.91
C GLY A 69 -4.01 3.42 -8.07
N GLU A 70 -3.16 3.35 -7.04
CA GLU A 70 -1.88 2.64 -7.05
C GLU A 70 -1.58 2.07 -5.65
N ALA A 71 -0.90 0.93 -5.60
CA ALA A 71 -0.26 0.45 -4.39
C ALA A 71 1.20 0.12 -4.68
N ALA A 72 2.09 0.43 -3.74
CA ALA A 72 3.50 0.16 -3.88
C ALA A 72 4.09 -0.33 -2.55
N PHE A 73 5.17 -1.09 -2.64
CA PHE A 73 6.00 -1.33 -1.47
C PHE A 73 7.48 -1.40 -1.85
N LYS A 74 8.34 -1.14 -0.88
CA LYS A 74 9.79 -1.23 -1.03
C LYS A 74 10.32 -2.32 -0.11
N SER A 75 11.03 -3.28 -0.68
CA SER A 75 11.61 -4.41 0.06
C SER A 75 13.04 -4.66 -0.43
N GLY A 76 14.01 -4.71 0.49
CA GLY A 76 15.41 -4.95 0.15
C GLY A 76 16.00 -3.93 -0.84
N GLY A 77 15.53 -2.68 -0.81
CA GLY A 77 15.96 -1.61 -1.73
C GLY A 77 15.26 -1.59 -3.09
N ALA A 78 14.44 -2.60 -3.43
CA ALA A 78 13.68 -2.66 -4.67
C ALA A 78 12.25 -2.14 -4.48
N TRP A 79 11.74 -1.42 -5.48
CA TRP A 79 10.36 -0.94 -5.55
C TRP A 79 9.48 -1.91 -6.34
N TYR A 80 8.30 -2.17 -5.81
CA TYR A 80 7.24 -2.93 -6.45
C TYR A 80 6.01 -2.04 -6.54
N VAL A 81 5.53 -1.80 -7.76
CA VAL A 81 4.47 -0.82 -8.03
C VAL A 81 3.34 -1.49 -8.82
N PHE A 82 2.11 -1.27 -8.36
CA PHE A 82 0.87 -1.87 -8.87
C PHE A 82 -0.09 -0.74 -9.22
N GLU A 83 -0.40 -0.57 -10.51
CA GLU A 83 -1.19 0.56 -11.03
C GLU A 83 -2.52 0.06 -11.58
N THR A 84 -3.63 0.73 -11.23
CA THR A 84 -5.01 0.32 -11.57
C THR A 84 -5.22 0.01 -13.05
N HIS A 85 -4.62 0.78 -13.95
CA HIS A 85 -4.77 0.60 -15.41
C HIS A 85 -4.17 -0.72 -15.95
N ARG A 86 -3.38 -1.45 -15.15
CA ARG A 86 -2.79 -2.75 -15.52
C ARG A 86 -3.61 -3.95 -15.05
N TYR A 87 -4.71 -3.71 -14.34
CA TYR A 87 -5.56 -4.74 -13.77
C TYR A 87 -7.01 -4.55 -14.21
N SER A 88 -7.81 -5.61 -14.13
CA SER A 88 -9.23 -5.58 -14.48
C SER A 88 -10.09 -4.78 -13.49
N GLY A 89 -9.49 -4.24 -12.43
CA GLY A 89 -10.16 -3.39 -11.45
C GLY A 89 -9.37 -3.29 -10.14
N PRO A 90 -9.88 -2.49 -9.18
CA PRO A 90 -9.22 -2.27 -7.88
C PRO A 90 -9.10 -3.54 -7.05
N GLU A 91 -10.04 -4.48 -7.18
CA GLU A 91 -9.98 -5.77 -6.48
C GLU A 91 -8.84 -6.65 -6.98
N ALA A 92 -8.72 -6.84 -8.30
CA ALA A 92 -7.65 -7.62 -8.91
C ALA A 92 -6.27 -7.01 -8.61
N LEU A 93 -6.18 -5.68 -8.58
CA LEU A 93 -4.97 -4.99 -8.14
C LEU A 93 -4.66 -5.28 -6.67
N ALA A 94 -5.63 -5.11 -5.77
CA ALA A 94 -5.45 -5.34 -4.34
C ALA A 94 -5.01 -6.78 -4.06
N GLU A 95 -5.58 -7.76 -4.76
CA GLU A 95 -5.18 -9.16 -4.68
C GLU A 95 -3.73 -9.36 -5.14
N ALA A 96 -3.37 -8.88 -6.32
CA ALA A 96 -2.01 -9.02 -6.86
C ALA A 96 -0.95 -8.36 -5.96
N PHE A 97 -1.26 -7.15 -5.48
CA PHE A 97 -0.41 -6.40 -4.57
C PHE A 97 -0.21 -7.12 -3.23
N VAL A 98 -1.28 -7.55 -2.57
CA VAL A 98 -1.19 -8.25 -1.27
C VAL A 98 -0.47 -9.59 -1.43
N ALA A 99 -0.71 -10.32 -2.52
CA ALA A 99 0.00 -11.57 -2.79
C ALA A 99 1.51 -11.35 -2.98
N ALA A 100 1.91 -10.27 -3.66
CA ALA A 100 3.33 -9.91 -3.80
C ALA A 100 3.95 -9.50 -2.46
N LEU A 101 3.25 -8.68 -1.68
CA LEU A 101 3.68 -8.26 -0.36
C LEU A 101 3.85 -9.46 0.59
N GLU A 102 2.91 -10.42 0.56
CA GLU A 102 2.96 -11.63 1.38
C GLU A 102 4.23 -12.46 1.09
N ARG A 103 4.60 -12.60 -0.18
CA ARG A 103 5.85 -13.25 -0.60
C ARG A 103 7.08 -12.49 -0.10
N SER A 104 7.08 -11.16 -0.23
CA SER A 104 8.18 -10.32 0.26
C SER A 104 8.33 -10.37 1.78
N CYS A 105 7.23 -10.48 2.53
CA CYS A 105 7.28 -10.72 3.98
C CYS A 105 7.73 -12.15 4.33
N ALA A 106 7.60 -13.13 3.43
CA ALA A 106 7.98 -14.53 3.68
C ALA A 106 9.46 -14.83 3.40
N GLY A 107 10.15 -14.01 2.60
CA GLY A 107 11.56 -14.22 2.25
C GLY A 107 11.80 -15.20 1.13
N SER A 108 10.83 -15.35 0.23
CA SER A 108 10.99 -16.07 -1.03
C SER A 108 11.91 -15.34 -2.00
#